data_AF-A0A435BAK8-F1
#
_entry.id   AF-A0A435BAK8-F1
#
_cell.length_a   1.000
_cell.length_b   1.000
_cell.length_c   1.000
_cell.angle_alpha   90.00
_cell.angle_beta   90.00
_cell.angle_gamma   90.00
#
_symmetry.space_group_name_H-M   'P 1'
#
loop_
_entity.id
_entity.type
_entity.pdbx_description
1 polymer ?
#
loop_
_entity_poly.entity_id
_entity_poly.type
_entity_poly.pdbx_seq_one_letter_code
_entity_poly.pdbx_strand_id
1 'polypeptide(L)' 'MFNRFMLVVVFVPLAVILIALAVANREPIAFTLDPFNPGNPALTLKLPLFVFLFLALAIGM' A
#
# COMPACT_ATOMS: atom_id res chain seq x y z
N MET A 1 19.16 24.47 2.21
CA MET A 1 18.58 23.89 0.97
C MET A 1 18.78 22.39 0.82
N PHE A 2 19.93 21.81 1.23
CA PHE A 2 20.27 20.39 1.00
C PHE A 2 19.21 19.39 1.51
N ASN A 3 18.61 19.64 2.68
CA ASN A 3 17.56 18.76 3.23
C ASN A 3 16.29 18.70 2.36
N ARG A 4 15.90 19.81 1.71
CA ARG A 4 14.74 19.81 0.80
C ARG A 4 15.06 19.04 -0.49
N PHE A 5 16.28 19.15 -0.98
CA PHE A 5 16.73 18.40 -2.15
C PHE A 5 16.73 16.90 -1.88
N MET A 6 17.29 16.45 -0.75
CA MET A 6 17.26 15.03 -0.36
C MET A 6 15.82 14.52 -0.17
N LEU A 7 14.94 15.32 0.43
CA LEU A 7 13.54 14.94 0.61
C LEU A 7 12.86 14.70 -0.74
N VAL A 8 13.03 15.62 -1.70
CA VAL A 8 12.45 15.46 -3.05
C VAL A 8 13.04 14.24 -3.77
N VAL A 9 14.35 14.04 -3.69
CA VAL A 9 15.02 12.91 -4.35
C VAL A 9 14.58 11.56 -3.79
N VAL A 10 14.21 11.47 -2.51
CA VAL A 10 13.74 10.22 -1.91
C VAL A 10 12.22 10.04 -2.10
N PHE A 11 11.43 11.06 -1.82
CA PHE A 11 9.97 10.93 -1.80
C PHE A 11 9.35 10.92 -3.20
N VAL A 12 9.92 11.61 -4.19
CA VAL A 12 9.37 11.61 -5.54
C VAL A 12 9.44 10.22 -6.20
N PRO A 13 10.60 9.51 -6.22
CA PRO A 13 10.65 8.15 -6.74
C PRO A 13 9.76 7.18 -5.96
N LEU A 14 9.73 7.31 -4.62
CA LEU A 14 8.85 6.50 -3.77
C LEU A 14 7.37 6.69 -4.15
N ALA A 15 6.94 7.94 -4.34
CA ALA A 15 5.58 8.26 -4.78
C ALA A 15 5.27 7.65 -6.17
N VAL A 16 6.20 7.74 -7.12
CA VAL A 16 6.04 7.12 -8.45
C VAL A 16 5.84 5.60 -8.35
N ILE A 17 6.64 4.92 -7.53
CA ILE A 17 6.51 3.47 -7.31
C ILE A 17 5.15 3.13 -6.70
N LEU A 18 4.73 3.86 -5.67
CA LEU A 18 3.44 3.64 -5.01
C LEU A 18 2.26 3.87 -5.98
N ILE A 19 2.34 4.92 -6.81
CA ILE A 19 1.33 5.19 -7.84
C ILE A 19 1.31 4.08 -8.89
N ALA A 20 2.47 3.64 -9.39
CA ALA A 20 2.54 2.57 -10.38
C ALA A 20 1.98 1.25 -9.85
N LEU A 21 2.31 0.89 -8.60
CA LEU A 21 1.72 -0.26 -7.90
C LEU A 21 0.22 -0.11 -7.75
N ALA A 22 -0.29 1.09 -7.46
CA ALA A 22 -1.72 1.36 -7.37
C ALA A 22 -2.46 1.20 -8.69
N VAL A 23 -1.90 1.73 -9.76
CA VAL A 23 -2.48 1.62 -11.10
C VAL A 23 -2.46 0.18 -11.60
N ALA A 24 -1.34 -0.52 -11.40
CA ALA A 24 -1.19 -1.92 -11.81
C ALA A 24 -2.09 -2.87 -11.01
N ASN A 25 -2.26 -2.62 -9.71
CA ASN A 25 -3.06 -3.47 -8.81
C ASN A 25 -4.39 -2.79 -8.44
N ARG A 26 -5.04 -2.14 -9.41
CA ARG A 26 -6.32 -1.43 -9.23
C ARG A 26 -7.53 -2.33 -9.04
N GLU A 27 -7.39 -3.62 -9.35
CA GLU A 27 -8.46 -4.59 -9.19
C GLU A 27 -8.65 -4.94 -7.71
N PRO A 28 -9.90 -5.08 -7.23
CA PRO A 28 -10.16 -5.55 -5.88
C PRO A 28 -9.64 -6.97 -5.69
N ILE A 29 -8.66 -7.14 -4.81
CA ILE A 29 -8.12 -8.45 -4.42
C ILE A 29 -8.61 -8.78 -3.02
N ALA A 30 -8.94 -10.05 -2.79
CA ALA A 30 -9.28 -10.54 -1.47
C ALA A 30 -8.02 -10.61 -0.60
N PHE A 31 -7.96 -9.76 0.43
CA PHE A 31 -6.93 -9.80 1.45
C PHE A 31 -7.56 -10.27 2.77
N THR A 32 -7.02 -11.35 3.34
CA THR A 32 -7.53 -11.94 4.58
C THR A 32 -6.64 -11.56 5.74
N LEU A 33 -7.23 -10.92 6.75
CA LEU A 33 -6.57 -10.44 7.97
C LEU A 33 -6.47 -11.52 9.06
N ASP A 34 -6.56 -12.79 8.67
CA ASP A 34 -6.53 -13.96 9.54
C ASP A 34 -5.40 -14.88 9.08
N PRO A 35 -4.23 -14.86 9.75
CA PRO A 35 -3.11 -15.71 9.35
C PRO A 35 -3.31 -17.18 9.73
N PHE A 36 -4.35 -17.51 10.51
CA PHE A 36 -4.62 -18.85 11.00
C PHE A 36 -5.76 -19.54 10.25
N ASN A 37 -6.64 -18.77 9.61
CA ASN A 37 -7.74 -19.29 8.80
C ASN A 37 -7.87 -18.55 7.45
N PRO A 38 -7.09 -18.95 6.43
CA PRO A 38 -7.15 -18.37 5.09
C PRO A 38 -8.55 -18.49 4.48
N GLY A 39 -9.11 -17.38 3.99
CA GLY A 39 -10.44 -17.34 3.37
C GLY A 39 -11.62 -17.14 4.33
N ASN A 40 -11.35 -16.84 5.61
CA ASN A 40 -12.39 -16.46 6.58
C ASN A 40 -13.19 -15.22 6.12
N PRO A 41 -14.48 -15.36 5.72
CA PRO A 41 -15.25 -14.26 5.13
C PRO A 41 -15.51 -13.11 6.11
N ALA A 42 -15.43 -13.32 7.42
CA ALA A 42 -15.59 -12.27 8.43
C ALA A 42 -14.36 -11.35 8.52
N LEU A 43 -13.18 -11.81 8.10
CA LEU A 43 -11.91 -11.09 8.16
C LEU A 43 -11.26 -10.89 6.78
N THR A 44 -12.03 -11.07 5.70
CA THR A 44 -11.57 -10.82 4.33
C THR A 44 -12.09 -9.47 3.83
N LEU A 45 -11.19 -8.60 3.42
CA LEU A 45 -11.51 -7.35 2.74
C LEU A 45 -11.17 -7.45 1.25
N LYS A 46 -12.07 -6.98 0.38
CA LYS A 46 -11.83 -6.91 -1.06
C LYS A 46 -11.55 -5.47 -1.46
N LEU A 47 -10.28 -5.12 -1.52
CA LEU A 47 -9.81 -3.79 -1.90
C LEU A 47 -8.58 -3.93 -2.81
N PRO A 48 -8.27 -2.91 -3.63
CA PRO A 48 -7.01 -2.86 -4.36
C PRO A 48 -5.80 -2.86 -3.42
N LEU A 49 -4.69 -3.50 -3.82
CA LEU A 49 -3.53 -3.70 -2.93
C LEU A 49 -2.89 -2.40 -2.44
N PHE A 50 -2.95 -1.33 -3.23
CA PHE A 50 -2.39 -0.04 -2.84
C PHE A 50 -3.08 0.58 -1.63
N VAL A 51 -4.36 0.26 -1.40
CA VAL A 51 -5.08 0.77 -0.24
C VAL A 51 -4.44 0.22 1.03
N PHE A 52 -4.09 -1.07 1.05
CA PHE A 52 -3.39 -1.69 2.17
C PHE A 52 -1.97 -1.11 2.36
N LEU A 53 -1.23 -0.87 1.28
CA LEU A 53 0.09 -0.23 1.35
C LEU A 53 0.03 1.18 1.94
N PHE A 54 -0.89 2.02 1.48
CA PHE A 54 -1.04 3.37 2.02
C PHE A 54 -1.52 3.36 3.47
N LEU A 55 -2.41 2.43 3.84
CA LEU A 55 -2.82 2.26 5.23
C LEU A 55 -1.64 1.85 6.12
N ALA A 56 -0.83 0.87 5.68
CA ALA A 56 0.38 0.45 6.41
C ALA A 56 1.34 1.62 6.63
N LEU A 57 1.64 2.37 5.56
CA LEU A 57 2.47 3.58 5.66
C LEU A 57 1.86 4.64 6.59
N ALA A 58 0.54 4.85 6.54
CA ALA A 58 -0.14 5.84 7.37
C ALA A 58 -0.09 5.50 8.86
N ILE A 59 -0.12 4.21 9.22
CA ILE A 59 -0.01 3.75 10.60
C ILE A 59 1.43 3.44 11.04
N GLY A 60 2.41 3.62 10.15
CA GLY A 60 3.83 3.44 10.43
C GLY A 60 4.27 1.97 10.51
N MET A 61 3.60 1.07 9.79
CA MET A 61 4.01 -0.32 9.57
C MET A 61 4.86 -0.50 8.33
#